data_AF-A0A317ZMV1-F1
#
_entry.id   AF-A0A317ZMV1-F1
#
_cell.length_a   1.000
_cell.length_b   1.000
_cell.length_c   1.000
_cell.angle_alpha   90.00
_cell.angle_beta   90.00
_cell.angle_gamma   90.00
#
_symmetry.space_group_name_H-M   'P 1'
#
loop_
_entity.id
_entity.type
_entity.pdbx_description
1 polymer ?
#
loop_
_entity_poly.entity_id
_entity_poly.type
_entity_poly.pdbx_seq_one_letter_code
_entity_poly.pdbx_strand_id
1 'polypeptide(L)'
;MTHASRSDITRRRLASQALTGSIGQSSIGVDPADGPALVVDRMLALQAQDLRWAKWAAAVRAPGSTSADVDRLIDSGRIVRSWPMRGTLHFVPGPDLGWMLALSTPRLWTGSATRRRDLGLDDATIEQARAVAVEALTGGRELSRLEFQALLERNGIDAGGQRGYHLIWHLAQSGTLCWGRQLDSQQMLVLLDEWVPRMRRLERDESLGEHLLRYLTGHGPATLSDFTWWSQLTVAEAKIAQAVAAPQLVELEVDGTGYLLPAAEDAPLPRAVRGRGPAAVVALAGFDEYLLGYRDRSFALDPGSFERVVPGKNGIFLPILVKGGRVVGTWRREWKPRLITVRPEPFDELPAADVRAAERALHEYGDFLGRPVHVLPAAAPAAG
;
A
#
# COMPACT_ATOMS: atom_id res chain seq x y z
N MET A 1 23.60 -4.77 -20.42
CA MET A 1 22.40 -3.93 -20.41
C MET A 1 21.49 -4.40 -21.53
N THR A 2 20.23 -4.69 -21.25
CA THR A 2 19.29 -5.24 -22.24
C THR A 2 18.33 -4.15 -22.68
N HIS A 3 18.22 -3.86 -23.98
CA HIS A 3 17.25 -2.87 -24.46
C HIS A 3 15.81 -3.37 -24.28
N ALA A 4 14.92 -2.49 -23.84
CA ALA A 4 13.50 -2.76 -23.65
C ALA A 4 12.66 -1.58 -24.18
N SER A 5 11.41 -1.85 -24.55
CA SER A 5 10.45 -0.81 -24.92
C SER A 5 9.66 -0.33 -23.70
N ARG A 6 9.03 0.86 -23.80
CA ARG A 6 8.08 1.33 -22.77
C ARG A 6 6.92 0.35 -22.53
N SER A 7 6.50 -0.38 -23.56
CA SER A 7 5.49 -1.43 -23.44
C SER A 7 5.99 -2.60 -22.60
N ASP A 8 7.27 -2.99 -22.75
CA ASP A 8 7.86 -4.07 -21.95
C ASP A 8 7.92 -3.69 -20.46
N ILE A 9 8.32 -2.45 -20.15
CA ILE A 9 8.27 -1.94 -18.77
C ILE A 9 6.85 -2.00 -18.20
N THR A 10 5.86 -1.54 -18.97
CA THR A 10 4.45 -1.55 -18.55
C THR A 10 3.95 -2.97 -18.27
N ARG A 11 4.22 -3.92 -19.17
CA ARG A 11 3.80 -5.32 -19.00
C ARG A 11 4.49 -5.97 -17.80
N ARG A 12 5.79 -5.71 -17.59
CA ARG A 12 6.51 -6.24 -16.44
C ARG A 12 6.01 -5.63 -15.12
N ARG A 13 5.75 -4.32 -15.05
CA ARG A 13 5.15 -3.67 -13.87
C ARG A 13 3.79 -4.26 -13.51
N LEU A 14 2.93 -4.50 -14.50
CA LEU A 14 1.64 -5.16 -14.28
C LEU A 14 1.82 -6.58 -13.71
N ALA A 15 2.82 -7.33 -14.17
CA ALA A 15 3.12 -8.67 -13.66
C ALA A 15 3.72 -8.61 -12.25
N SER A 16 4.69 -7.72 -12.00
CA SER A 16 5.28 -7.47 -10.68
C SER A 16 4.24 -7.07 -9.65
N GLN A 17 3.24 -6.29 -10.04
CA GLN A 17 2.14 -5.91 -9.15
C GLN A 17 0.99 -6.93 -9.12
N ALA A 18 1.10 -8.10 -9.75
CA ALA A 18 0.06 -9.11 -9.82
C ALA A 18 -1.30 -8.60 -10.36
N LEU A 19 -1.25 -7.78 -11.41
CA LEU A 19 -2.43 -7.21 -12.07
C LEU A 19 -2.81 -7.95 -13.37
N THR A 20 -1.87 -8.68 -13.97
CA THR A 20 -2.09 -9.52 -15.17
C THR A 20 -2.09 -11.02 -14.88
N GLY A 21 -1.63 -11.43 -13.70
CA GLY A 21 -1.68 -12.80 -13.18
C GLY A 21 -2.16 -12.81 -11.73
N SER A 22 -2.76 -13.90 -11.27
CA SER A 22 -3.22 -14.03 -9.89
C SER A 22 -2.13 -14.67 -9.04
N ILE A 23 -1.68 -13.95 -8.02
CA ILE A 23 -1.03 -14.59 -6.87
C ILE A 23 -2.08 -15.45 -6.19
N GLY A 24 -1.76 -16.73 -5.94
CA GLY A 24 -2.66 -17.71 -5.32
C GLY A 24 -3.30 -18.69 -6.29
N GLN A 25 -3.75 -18.27 -7.49
CA GLN A 25 -4.37 -19.22 -8.45
C GLN A 25 -3.34 -19.97 -9.30
N SER A 26 -2.15 -19.43 -9.52
CA SER A 26 -1.07 -20.10 -10.27
C SER A 26 -0.16 -20.99 -9.41
N SER A 27 -0.33 -20.95 -8.08
CA SER A 27 0.49 -21.70 -7.12
C SER A 27 -0.34 -22.84 -6.55
N ILE A 28 -0.14 -24.06 -7.03
CA ILE A 28 -0.82 -25.25 -6.50
C ILE A 28 -0.64 -25.29 -4.97
N GLY A 29 -1.75 -25.31 -4.23
CA GLY A 29 -1.75 -25.48 -2.77
C GLY A 29 -1.83 -24.19 -1.94
N VAL A 30 -2.01 -23.01 -2.55
CA VAL A 30 -2.28 -21.77 -1.80
C VAL A 30 -3.79 -21.60 -1.59
N ASP A 31 -4.22 -21.45 -0.34
CA ASP A 31 -5.60 -21.07 0.00
C ASP A 31 -5.87 -19.62 -0.50
N PRO A 32 -6.93 -19.36 -1.29
CA PRO A 32 -7.33 -18.01 -1.67
C PRO A 32 -7.41 -17.02 -0.50
N ALA A 33 -7.77 -17.50 0.70
CA ALA A 33 -7.84 -16.70 1.92
C ALA A 33 -6.47 -16.13 2.35
N ASP A 34 -5.36 -16.76 1.94
CA ASP A 34 -3.99 -16.29 2.24
C ASP A 34 -3.40 -15.44 1.11
N GLY A 35 -4.08 -15.35 -0.04
CA GLY A 35 -3.65 -14.55 -1.19
C GLY A 35 -3.29 -13.09 -0.86
N PRO A 36 -4.11 -12.35 -0.08
CA PRO A 36 -3.78 -10.98 0.30
C PRO A 36 -2.46 -10.84 1.07
N ALA A 37 -2.07 -11.82 1.88
CA ALA A 37 -0.78 -11.78 2.57
C ALA A 37 0.39 -11.92 1.60
N LEU A 38 0.27 -12.80 0.61
CA LEU A 38 1.28 -12.96 -0.45
C LEU A 38 1.40 -11.70 -1.32
N VAL A 39 0.29 -11.01 -1.56
CA VAL A 39 0.30 -9.70 -2.23
C VAL A 39 1.06 -8.67 -1.40
N VAL A 40 0.77 -8.57 -0.10
CA VAL A 40 1.47 -7.65 0.80
C VAL A 40 2.97 -7.99 0.91
N ASP A 41 3.34 -9.28 0.90
CA ASP A 41 4.73 -9.70 0.82
C ASP A 41 5.41 -9.27 -0.47
N ARG A 42 4.75 -9.45 -1.62
CA ARG A 42 5.33 -9.10 -2.92
C ARG A 42 5.46 -7.60 -3.09
N MET A 43 4.44 -6.85 -2.68
CA MET A 43 4.39 -5.40 -2.78
C MET A 43 5.24 -4.70 -1.71
N LEU A 44 5.61 -5.42 -0.64
CA LEU A 44 6.26 -4.95 0.60
C LEU A 44 5.42 -3.95 1.41
N ALA A 45 4.79 -2.99 0.74
CA ALA A 45 3.93 -2.02 1.37
C ALA A 45 2.82 -1.54 0.41
N LEU A 46 1.59 -1.48 0.94
CA LEU A 46 0.42 -0.90 0.27
C LEU A 46 -0.10 0.26 1.11
N GLN A 47 -0.27 1.45 0.52
CA GLN A 47 -0.79 2.57 1.30
C GLN A 47 -2.18 2.26 1.88
N ALA A 48 -2.30 2.51 3.18
CA ALA A 48 -3.43 2.13 4.01
C ALA A 48 -3.95 3.29 4.85
N GLN A 49 -3.94 4.52 4.32
CA GLN A 49 -4.55 5.67 4.99
C GLN A 49 -6.08 5.47 5.14
N ASP A 50 -6.72 4.93 4.11
CA ASP A 50 -8.08 4.38 4.16
C ASP A 50 -8.00 2.85 4.22
N LEU A 51 -8.47 2.27 5.34
CA LEU A 51 -8.41 0.83 5.58
C LEU A 51 -9.22 0.03 4.54
N ARG A 52 -10.38 0.54 4.08
CA ARG A 52 -11.22 -0.16 3.11
C ARG A 52 -10.55 -0.20 1.74
N TRP A 53 -9.85 0.87 1.37
CA TRP A 53 -9.06 0.88 0.15
C TRP A 53 -7.82 -0.01 0.23
N ALA A 54 -7.13 -0.04 1.37
CA ALA A 54 -6.00 -0.95 1.59
C ALA A 54 -6.39 -2.43 1.41
N LYS A 55 -7.52 -2.82 2.02
CA LYS A 55 -8.05 -4.18 1.90
C LYS A 55 -8.35 -4.54 0.45
N TRP A 56 -8.97 -3.63 -0.30
CA TRP A 56 -9.21 -3.84 -1.73
C TRP A 56 -7.93 -3.88 -2.57
N ALA A 57 -6.96 -3.00 -2.29
CA ALA A 57 -5.68 -2.98 -3.00
C ALA A 57 -4.91 -4.31 -2.88
N ALA A 58 -5.02 -4.99 -1.73
CA ALA A 58 -4.50 -6.34 -1.56
C ALA A 58 -5.35 -7.38 -2.31
N ALA A 59 -6.67 -7.36 -2.13
CA ALA A 59 -7.58 -8.37 -2.67
C ALA A 59 -7.73 -8.35 -4.20
N VAL A 60 -7.67 -7.19 -4.85
CA VAL A 60 -7.76 -7.08 -6.33
C VAL A 60 -6.63 -7.83 -7.06
N ARG A 61 -5.51 -8.08 -6.35
CA ARG A 61 -4.34 -8.85 -6.81
C ARG A 61 -4.38 -10.32 -6.38
N ALA A 62 -5.33 -10.67 -5.52
CA ALA A 62 -5.61 -12.03 -5.02
C ALA A 62 -7.10 -12.39 -5.20
N PRO A 63 -7.57 -12.58 -6.46
CA PRO A 63 -8.97 -12.86 -6.74
C PRO A 63 -9.46 -14.14 -6.04
N GLY A 64 -10.66 -14.06 -5.46
CA GLY A 64 -11.25 -15.14 -4.66
C GLY A 64 -11.11 -14.93 -3.14
N SER A 65 -10.34 -13.93 -2.70
CA SER A 65 -10.32 -13.47 -1.32
C SER A 65 -11.49 -12.55 -1.00
N THR A 66 -11.86 -12.50 0.28
CA THR A 66 -12.92 -11.65 0.83
C THR A 66 -12.35 -10.61 1.80
N SER A 67 -13.14 -9.61 2.16
CA SER A 67 -12.74 -8.63 3.18
C SER A 67 -12.48 -9.29 4.53
N ALA A 68 -13.22 -10.35 4.86
CA ALA A 68 -13.05 -11.10 6.10
C ALA A 68 -11.70 -11.85 6.13
N ASP A 69 -11.21 -12.31 4.98
CA ASP A 69 -9.88 -12.93 4.90
C ASP A 69 -8.77 -11.92 5.20
N VAL A 70 -8.89 -10.68 4.72
CA VAL A 70 -7.93 -9.62 5.05
C VAL A 70 -8.01 -9.25 6.53
N ASP A 71 -9.21 -9.22 7.11
CA ASP A 71 -9.40 -9.02 8.56
C ASP A 71 -8.70 -10.11 9.37
N ARG A 72 -8.92 -11.38 9.04
CA ARG A 72 -8.22 -12.52 9.68
C ARG A 72 -6.69 -12.37 9.61
N LEU A 73 -6.15 -11.91 8.49
CA LEU A 73 -4.71 -11.70 8.31
C LEU A 73 -4.15 -10.52 9.11
N ILE A 74 -4.97 -9.49 9.37
CA ILE A 74 -4.63 -8.40 10.28
C ILE A 74 -4.64 -8.90 11.73
N ASP A 75 -5.70 -9.64 12.09
CA ASP A 75 -5.93 -10.21 13.42
C ASP A 75 -4.82 -11.18 13.83
N SER A 76 -4.20 -11.87 12.86
CA SER A 76 -3.09 -12.79 13.09
C SER A 76 -1.71 -12.11 13.09
N GLY A 77 -1.64 -10.79 12.87
CA GLY A 77 -0.38 -10.07 12.69
C GLY A 77 0.39 -10.41 11.41
N ARG A 78 -0.22 -11.14 10.46
CA ARG A 78 0.44 -11.48 9.19
C ARG A 78 0.59 -10.27 8.29
N ILE A 79 -0.46 -9.43 8.28
CA ILE A 79 -0.47 -8.09 7.73
C ILE A 79 -0.56 -7.12 8.90
N VAL A 80 0.32 -6.13 8.96
CA VAL A 80 0.27 -5.07 9.97
C VAL A 80 0.04 -3.74 9.31
N ARG A 81 -0.84 -2.93 9.92
CA ARG A 81 -1.05 -1.54 9.53
C ARG A 81 -0.26 -0.61 10.45
N SER A 82 0.74 0.07 9.91
CA SER A 82 1.56 1.06 10.64
C SER A 82 2.13 2.11 9.69
N TRP A 83 3.11 2.91 10.11
CA TRP A 83 3.70 4.02 9.35
C TRP A 83 5.16 3.76 8.95
N PRO A 84 5.44 2.75 8.12
CA PRO A 84 6.81 2.30 7.82
C PRO A 84 7.61 3.27 6.95
N MET A 85 6.96 4.20 6.24
CA MET A 85 7.62 5.16 5.35
C MET A 85 6.68 6.31 4.99
N ARG A 86 7.26 7.41 4.50
CA ARG A 86 6.55 8.62 4.03
C ARG A 86 5.60 9.29 5.04
N GLY A 87 5.62 8.88 6.31
CA GLY A 87 4.69 9.36 7.33
C GLY A 87 3.23 8.97 7.10
N THR A 88 2.95 8.01 6.22
CA THR A 88 1.58 7.55 5.92
C THR A 88 1.37 6.10 6.36
N LEU A 89 0.11 5.74 6.63
CA LEU A 89 -0.24 4.37 6.98
C LEU A 89 -0.04 3.43 5.80
N HIS A 90 0.47 2.23 6.04
CA HIS A 90 0.62 1.15 5.07
C HIS A 90 0.28 -0.20 5.70
N PHE A 91 -0.22 -1.12 4.88
CA PHE A 91 -0.12 -2.54 5.13
C PHE A 91 1.28 -3.02 4.76
N VAL A 92 1.92 -3.75 5.67
CA VAL A 92 3.22 -4.41 5.47
C VAL A 92 3.18 -5.83 6.05
N PRO A 93 4.09 -6.73 5.63
CA PRO A 93 4.25 -7.99 6.33
C PRO A 93 4.67 -7.72 7.77
N GLY A 94 3.98 -8.35 8.73
CA GLY A 94 4.28 -8.16 10.15
C GLY A 94 5.76 -8.34 10.49
N PRO A 95 6.41 -9.46 10.07
CA PRO A 95 7.82 -9.70 10.37
C PRO A 95 8.78 -8.62 9.87
N ASP A 96 8.39 -7.79 8.91
CA ASP A 96 9.26 -6.81 8.27
C ASP A 96 9.16 -5.40 8.85
N LEU A 97 8.10 -5.10 9.62
CA LEU A 97 7.84 -3.73 10.09
C LEU A 97 9.00 -3.16 10.92
N GLY A 98 9.64 -3.96 11.77
CA GLY A 98 10.71 -3.51 12.66
C GLY A 98 11.91 -2.91 11.91
N TRP A 99 12.46 -3.63 10.93
CA TRP A 99 13.60 -3.11 10.15
C TRP A 99 13.18 -1.95 9.24
N MET A 100 11.95 -1.94 8.73
CA MET A 100 11.44 -0.81 7.93
C MET A 100 11.35 0.48 8.75
N LEU A 101 10.83 0.40 9.99
CA LEU A 101 10.79 1.53 10.93
C LEU A 101 12.20 2.03 11.26
N ALA A 102 13.18 1.13 11.44
CA ALA A 102 14.57 1.51 11.70
C ALA A 102 15.19 2.33 10.55
N LEU A 103 14.75 2.12 9.30
CA LEU A 103 15.20 2.92 8.16
C LEU A 103 14.56 4.32 8.12
N SER A 104 13.25 4.40 8.34
CA SER A 104 12.46 5.61 8.06
C SER A 104 12.30 6.56 9.25
N THR A 105 12.22 6.01 10.47
CA THR A 105 11.90 6.75 11.69
C THR A 105 12.84 7.93 11.94
N PRO A 106 14.18 7.84 11.81
CA PRO A 106 15.07 8.96 12.11
C PRO A 106 14.76 10.23 11.29
N ARG A 107 14.45 10.06 10.00
CA ARG A 107 14.07 11.17 9.11
C ARG A 107 12.68 11.70 9.44
N LEU A 108 11.72 10.82 9.72
CA LEU A 108 10.36 11.21 10.10
C LEU A 108 10.34 11.99 11.41
N TRP A 109 11.10 11.57 12.42
CA TRP A 109 11.24 12.30 13.68
C TRP A 109 11.87 13.67 13.47
N THR A 110 12.98 13.75 12.73
CA THR A 110 13.61 15.02 12.38
C THR A 110 12.62 15.96 11.68
N GLY A 111 11.88 15.47 10.68
CA GLY A 111 10.87 16.27 9.96
C GLY A 111 9.68 16.70 10.83
N SER A 112 9.37 15.95 11.89
CA SER A 112 8.27 16.24 12.82
C SER A 112 8.65 17.15 13.99
N ALA A 113 9.94 17.50 14.16
CA ALA A 113 10.46 18.17 15.36
C ALA A 113 9.79 19.53 15.67
N THR A 114 9.50 20.36 14.66
CA THR A 114 8.77 21.62 14.88
C THR A 114 7.35 21.35 15.34
N ARG A 115 6.64 20.44 14.67
CA ARG A 115 5.27 20.09 15.03
C ARG A 115 5.17 19.54 16.44
N ARG A 116 6.15 18.74 16.85
CA ARG A 116 6.29 18.19 18.18
C ARG A 116 6.46 19.29 19.24
N ARG A 117 7.29 20.31 18.97
CA ARG A 117 7.43 21.50 19.83
C ARG A 117 6.15 22.31 19.93
N ASP A 118 5.47 22.57 18.81
CA ASP A 118 4.21 23.32 18.78
C ASP A 118 3.11 22.64 19.62
N LEU A 119 3.14 21.31 19.64
CA LEU A 119 2.21 20.50 20.42
C LEU A 119 2.66 20.32 21.87
N GLY A 120 3.85 20.78 22.28
CA GLY A 120 4.37 20.59 23.64
C GLY A 120 4.56 19.13 24.03
N LEU A 121 5.03 18.29 23.10
CA LEU A 121 5.30 16.87 23.32
C LEU A 121 6.82 16.64 23.46
N ASP A 122 7.38 16.75 24.66
CA ASP A 122 8.80 16.49 24.92
C ASP A 122 9.11 14.98 25.06
N ASP A 123 10.38 14.61 25.27
CA ASP A 123 10.79 13.20 25.35
C ASP A 123 10.21 12.53 26.60
N ALA A 124 10.11 13.27 27.71
CA ALA A 124 9.51 12.79 28.95
C ALA A 124 8.03 12.45 28.78
N THR A 125 7.27 13.29 28.10
CA THR A 125 5.84 13.06 27.82
C THR A 125 5.64 11.82 26.95
N ILE A 126 6.45 11.65 25.90
CA ILE A 126 6.37 10.47 25.02
C ILE A 126 6.73 9.19 25.79
N GLU A 127 7.77 9.25 26.61
CA GLU A 127 8.20 8.10 27.41
C GLU A 127 7.16 7.72 28.48
N GLN A 128 6.53 8.71 29.12
CA GLN A 128 5.42 8.47 30.04
C GLN A 128 4.22 7.84 29.31
N ALA A 129 3.87 8.34 28.12
CA ALA A 129 2.82 7.75 27.29
C ALA A 129 3.16 6.31 26.86
N ARG A 130 4.44 6.03 26.57
CA ARG A 130 4.94 4.69 26.25
C ARG A 130 4.74 3.73 27.43
N ALA A 131 5.13 4.14 28.63
CA ALA A 131 4.97 3.34 29.84
C ALA A 131 3.49 3.01 30.11
N VAL A 132 2.60 4.01 30.03
CA VAL A 132 1.14 3.82 30.16
C VAL A 132 0.59 2.87 29.09
N ALA A 133 1.05 2.99 27.85
CA ALA A 133 0.63 2.11 26.76
C ALA A 133 1.05 0.65 27.01
N VAL A 134 2.32 0.43 27.39
CA VAL A 134 2.84 -0.90 27.69
C VAL A 134 2.06 -1.54 28.83
N GLU A 135 1.93 -0.85 29.97
CA GLU A 135 1.18 -1.35 31.12
C GLU A 135 -0.27 -1.73 30.75
N ALA A 136 -0.96 -0.87 30.00
CA ALA A 136 -2.35 -1.09 29.66
C ALA A 136 -2.57 -2.18 28.60
N LEU A 137 -1.62 -2.40 27.69
CA LEU A 137 -1.80 -3.29 26.54
C LEU A 137 -1.11 -4.66 26.69
N THR A 138 -0.16 -4.82 27.62
CA THR A 138 0.53 -6.10 27.86
C THR A 138 -0.42 -7.27 28.11
N GLY A 139 -0.10 -8.43 27.55
CA GLY A 139 -0.94 -9.63 27.68
C GLY A 139 -2.06 -9.71 26.65
N GLY A 140 -1.84 -9.15 25.46
CA GLY A 140 -2.75 -9.19 24.32
C GLY A 140 -3.97 -8.29 24.47
N ARG A 141 -3.90 -7.27 25.34
CA ARG A 141 -4.98 -6.28 25.49
C ARG A 141 -4.92 -5.26 24.36
N GLU A 142 -6.06 -4.65 24.12
CA GLU A 142 -6.25 -3.72 23.00
C GLU A 142 -7.14 -2.55 23.42
N LEU A 143 -6.88 -1.37 22.85
CA LEU A 143 -7.67 -0.16 23.13
C LEU A 143 -8.01 0.55 21.82
N SER A 144 -9.23 1.03 21.68
CA SER A 144 -9.55 1.96 20.61
C SER A 144 -8.76 3.26 20.79
N ARG A 145 -8.67 4.08 19.73
CA ARG A 145 -8.03 5.39 19.79
C ARG A 145 -8.59 6.27 20.93
N LEU A 146 -9.91 6.26 21.10
CA LEU A 146 -10.58 7.07 22.10
C LEU A 146 -10.31 6.58 23.52
N GLU A 147 -10.33 5.26 23.74
CA GLU A 147 -10.01 4.67 25.04
C GLU A 147 -8.54 4.91 25.43
N PHE A 148 -7.62 4.82 24.47
CA PHE A 148 -6.22 5.14 24.70
C PHE A 148 -6.02 6.62 25.05
N GLN A 149 -6.68 7.54 24.34
CA GLN A 149 -6.64 8.97 24.67
C GLN A 149 -7.22 9.24 26.06
N ALA A 150 -8.35 8.64 26.42
CA ALA A 150 -8.93 8.75 27.76
C ALA A 150 -8.01 8.15 28.84
N LEU A 151 -7.27 7.08 28.52
CA LEU A 151 -6.27 6.50 29.41
C LEU A 151 -5.10 7.46 29.65
N LEU A 152 -4.60 8.13 28.62
CA LEU A 152 -3.55 9.14 28.75
C LEU A 152 -3.99 10.28 29.69
N GLU A 153 -5.20 10.81 29.50
CA GLU A 153 -5.77 11.87 30.34
C GLU A 153 -5.85 11.46 31.83
N ARG A 154 -6.31 10.24 32.11
CA ARG A 154 -6.36 9.69 33.49
C ARG A 154 -4.98 9.56 34.14
N ASN A 155 -3.92 9.51 33.35
CA ASN A 155 -2.53 9.45 33.79
C ASN A 155 -1.83 10.81 33.72
N GLY A 156 -2.58 11.91 33.59
CA GLY A 156 -2.05 13.27 33.59
C GLY A 156 -1.34 13.67 32.30
N ILE A 157 -1.57 12.95 31.19
CA ILE A 157 -1.00 13.26 29.87
C ILE A 157 -2.11 13.85 28.99
N ASP A 158 -2.04 15.16 28.75
CA ASP A 158 -2.97 15.85 27.84
C ASP A 158 -2.90 15.24 26.43
N ALA A 159 -4.03 14.69 25.99
CA ALA A 159 -4.26 14.10 24.68
C ALA A 159 -5.20 14.96 23.80
N GLY A 160 -5.54 16.16 24.26
CA GLY A 160 -6.42 17.11 23.59
C GLY A 160 -5.95 17.57 22.21
N GLY A 161 -6.92 17.97 21.38
CA GLY A 161 -6.68 18.43 20.01
C GLY A 161 -5.97 17.37 19.16
N GLN A 162 -4.75 17.69 18.71
CA GLN A 162 -3.95 16.78 17.88
C GLN A 162 -2.90 16.00 18.68
N ARG A 163 -2.70 16.30 19.97
CA ARG A 163 -1.66 15.69 20.82
C ARG A 163 -1.82 14.17 20.89
N GLY A 164 -3.03 13.68 21.18
CA GLY A 164 -3.28 12.24 21.31
C GLY A 164 -2.95 11.43 20.05
N TYR A 165 -3.24 11.95 18.86
CA TYR A 165 -2.89 11.26 17.61
C TYR A 165 -1.38 11.31 17.33
N HIS A 166 -0.71 12.41 17.64
CA HIS A 166 0.75 12.51 17.50
C HIS A 166 1.49 11.61 18.49
N LEU A 167 0.96 11.41 19.71
CA LEU A 167 1.49 10.42 20.65
C LEU A 167 1.38 9.00 20.09
N ILE A 168 0.21 8.59 19.58
CA ILE A 168 0.05 7.29 18.90
C ILE A 168 1.05 7.14 17.76
N TRP A 169 1.19 8.17 16.93
CA TRP A 169 2.13 8.14 15.81
C TRP A 169 3.57 7.97 16.30
N HIS A 170 4.02 8.71 17.32
CA HIS A 170 5.37 8.58 17.87
C HIS A 170 5.62 7.18 18.45
N LEU A 171 4.65 6.63 19.20
CA LEU A 171 4.75 5.28 19.75
C LEU A 171 4.74 4.20 18.66
N ALA A 172 4.10 4.45 17.52
CA ALA A 172 4.18 3.55 16.37
C ALA A 172 5.52 3.66 15.63
N GLN A 173 6.08 4.86 15.51
CA GLN A 173 7.42 5.07 14.93
C GLN A 173 8.52 4.41 15.78
N SER A 174 8.40 4.44 17.11
CA SER A 174 9.34 3.74 18.00
C SER A 174 9.18 2.22 18.03
N GLY A 175 8.21 1.67 17.29
CA GLY A 175 7.90 0.24 17.30
C GLY A 175 7.21 -0.25 18.57
N THR A 176 6.62 0.65 19.37
CA THR A 176 5.85 0.27 20.57
C THR A 176 4.46 -0.19 20.17
N LEU A 177 3.77 0.59 19.33
CA LEU A 177 2.38 0.36 18.93
C LEU A 177 2.25 0.03 17.45
N CYS A 178 1.21 -0.72 17.11
CA CYS A 178 0.67 -0.77 15.77
C CYS A 178 -0.87 -0.81 15.81
N TRP A 179 -1.49 -0.75 14.65
CA TRP A 179 -2.92 -1.00 14.56
C TRP A 179 -3.19 -2.50 14.39
N GLY A 180 -3.96 -3.05 15.33
CA GLY A 180 -4.42 -4.44 15.32
C GLY A 180 -5.78 -4.58 14.64
N ARG A 181 -6.59 -5.49 15.18
CA ARG A 181 -7.91 -5.86 14.64
C ARG A 181 -8.86 -4.69 14.49
N GLN A 182 -9.83 -4.84 13.59
CA GLN A 182 -10.95 -3.93 13.49
C GLN A 182 -12.14 -4.48 14.28
N LEU A 183 -12.59 -3.76 15.31
CA LEU A 183 -13.83 -4.05 16.03
C LEU A 183 -14.86 -2.98 15.66
N ASP A 184 -15.98 -3.40 15.10
CA ASP A 184 -17.01 -2.53 14.55
C ASP A 184 -16.41 -1.48 13.56
N SER A 185 -16.52 -0.20 13.91
CA SER A 185 -15.99 0.91 13.11
C SER A 185 -14.62 1.40 13.59
N GLN A 186 -14.04 0.81 14.63
CA GLN A 186 -12.79 1.25 15.24
C GLN A 186 -11.67 0.24 14.94
N GLN A 187 -10.45 0.75 14.77
CA GLN A 187 -9.27 -0.09 14.77
C GLN A 187 -8.58 0.02 16.12
N MET A 188 -8.15 -1.13 16.64
CA MET A 188 -7.59 -1.22 17.97
C MET A 188 -6.07 -0.98 17.95
N LEU A 189 -5.55 -0.36 19.01
CA LEU A 189 -4.13 -0.21 19.31
C LEU A 189 -3.67 -1.40 20.13
N VAL A 190 -2.52 -1.94 19.76
CA VAL A 190 -1.90 -3.12 20.37
C VAL A 190 -0.40 -2.91 20.48
N LEU A 191 0.28 -3.67 21.35
CA LEU A 191 1.75 -3.70 21.38
C LEU A 191 2.28 -4.46 20.18
N LEU A 192 3.23 -3.86 19.46
CA LEU A 192 3.76 -4.43 18.22
C LEU A 192 4.52 -5.74 18.48
N ASP A 193 5.27 -5.84 19.58
CA ASP A 193 6.07 -7.01 19.94
C ASP A 193 5.21 -8.23 20.31
N GLU A 194 4.05 -8.01 20.93
CA GLU A 194 3.06 -9.07 21.20
C GLU A 194 2.23 -9.42 19.95
N TRP A 195 1.88 -8.43 19.13
CA TRP A 195 1.09 -8.64 17.91
C TRP A 195 1.89 -9.34 16.80
N VAL A 196 3.19 -9.06 16.73
CA VAL A 196 4.14 -9.72 15.83
C VAL A 196 5.32 -10.30 16.64
N PRO A 197 5.15 -11.51 17.20
CA PRO A 197 6.17 -12.09 18.09
C PRO A 197 7.47 -12.48 17.37
N ARG A 198 7.45 -12.56 16.04
CA ARG A 198 8.60 -12.97 15.22
C ARG A 198 8.95 -11.91 14.17
N MET A 199 9.46 -10.77 14.63
CA MET A 199 10.03 -9.75 13.75
C MET A 199 11.45 -10.11 13.31
N ARG A 200 11.73 -9.89 12.02
CA ARG A 200 13.09 -9.98 11.46
C ARG A 200 13.92 -8.81 11.97
N ARG A 201 15.21 -9.09 12.17
CA ARG A 201 16.24 -8.09 12.47
C ARG A 201 17.27 -8.17 11.37
N LEU A 202 17.59 -7.04 10.77
CA LEU A 202 18.54 -6.90 9.69
C LEU A 202 19.48 -5.76 10.06
N GLU A 203 20.74 -5.87 9.66
CA GLU A 203 21.68 -4.76 9.81
C GLU A 203 21.30 -3.60 8.87
N ARG A 204 21.82 -2.40 9.13
CA ARG A 204 21.36 -1.18 8.43
C ARG A 204 21.49 -1.24 6.91
N ASP A 205 22.64 -1.70 6.42
CA ASP A 205 22.91 -1.79 4.98
C ASP A 205 22.19 -2.99 4.33
N GLU A 206 22.07 -4.09 5.07
CA GLU A 206 21.25 -5.24 4.66
C GLU A 206 19.78 -4.84 4.49
N SER A 207 19.24 -4.09 5.45
CA SER A 207 17.89 -3.52 5.39
C SER A 207 17.68 -2.62 4.17
N LEU A 208 18.70 -1.82 3.80
CA LEU A 208 18.65 -0.99 2.61
C LEU A 208 18.57 -1.83 1.32
N GLY A 209 19.45 -2.83 1.19
CA GLY A 209 19.45 -3.76 0.05
C GLY A 209 18.14 -4.53 -0.06
N GLU A 210 17.63 -5.07 1.05
CA GLU A 210 16.35 -5.76 1.15
C GLU A 210 15.19 -4.85 0.71
N HIS A 211 15.18 -3.59 1.16
CA HIS A 211 14.13 -2.63 0.82
C HIS A 211 14.06 -2.37 -0.69
N LEU A 212 15.21 -2.16 -1.35
CA LEU A 212 15.26 -1.96 -2.79
C LEU A 212 14.85 -3.24 -3.54
N LEU A 213 15.40 -4.40 -3.16
CA LEU A 213 15.09 -5.66 -3.83
C LEU A 213 13.60 -5.99 -3.77
N ARG A 214 12.97 -5.84 -2.59
CA ARG A 214 11.54 -6.11 -2.43
C ARG A 214 10.66 -5.05 -3.07
N TYR A 215 11.07 -3.77 -3.05
CA TYR A 215 10.42 -2.74 -3.87
C TYR A 215 10.41 -3.15 -5.35
N LEU A 216 11.55 -3.56 -5.91
CA LEU A 216 11.68 -3.99 -7.30
C LEU A 216 10.95 -5.31 -7.60
N THR A 217 10.75 -6.18 -6.61
CA THR A 217 9.95 -7.39 -6.75
C THR A 217 8.47 -7.06 -7.01
N GLY A 218 7.92 -6.10 -6.26
CA GLY A 218 6.54 -5.63 -6.45
C GLY A 218 6.37 -4.58 -7.55
N HIS A 219 7.37 -3.75 -7.83
CA HIS A 219 7.24 -2.55 -8.66
C HIS A 219 8.18 -2.52 -9.86
N GLY A 220 9.05 -3.51 -10.02
CA GLY A 220 10.02 -3.54 -11.11
C GLY A 220 9.39 -3.73 -12.49
N PRO A 221 10.08 -3.33 -13.57
CA PRO A 221 11.30 -2.54 -13.57
C PRO A 221 11.05 -1.09 -13.15
N ALA A 222 11.97 -0.53 -12.36
CA ALA A 222 11.87 0.83 -11.87
C ALA A 222 13.24 1.50 -11.79
N THR A 223 13.26 2.83 -11.81
CA THR A 223 14.51 3.58 -11.66
C THR A 223 14.88 3.71 -10.18
N LEU A 224 16.15 4.00 -9.89
CA LEU A 224 16.56 4.35 -8.52
C LEU A 224 15.87 5.64 -8.03
N SER A 225 15.51 6.54 -8.96
CA SER A 225 14.74 7.76 -8.66
C SER A 225 13.33 7.43 -8.18
N ASP A 226 12.67 6.45 -8.79
CA ASP A 226 11.36 5.96 -8.34
C ASP A 226 11.46 5.36 -6.93
N PHE A 227 12.46 4.50 -6.68
CA PHE A 227 12.68 3.93 -5.35
C PHE A 227 12.95 5.00 -4.28
N THR A 228 13.79 5.99 -4.60
CA THR A 228 14.11 7.10 -3.68
C THR A 228 12.85 7.91 -3.35
N TRP A 229 12.02 8.19 -4.36
CA TRP A 229 10.74 8.87 -4.20
C TRP A 229 9.76 8.07 -3.33
N TRP A 230 9.65 6.77 -3.59
CA TRP A 230 8.72 5.88 -2.90
C TRP A 230 9.13 5.63 -1.44
N SER A 231 10.41 5.38 -1.17
CA SER A 231 10.91 5.09 0.18
C SER A 231 11.14 6.35 1.03
N GLN A 232 11.34 7.51 0.40
CA GLN A 232 11.78 8.77 1.04
C GLN A 232 13.15 8.67 1.76
N LEU A 233 13.94 7.66 1.40
CA LEU A 233 15.35 7.58 1.74
C LEU A 233 16.14 8.69 1.03
N THR A 234 17.33 8.99 1.55
CA THR A 234 18.27 9.84 0.82
C THR A 234 18.79 9.16 -0.43
N VAL A 235 19.27 9.95 -1.39
CA VAL A 235 19.98 9.43 -2.56
C VAL A 235 21.22 8.62 -2.14
N ALA A 236 21.90 9.00 -1.05
CA ALA A 236 23.06 8.25 -0.53
C ALA A 236 22.65 6.85 -0.04
N GLU A 237 21.59 6.75 0.76
CA GLU A 237 21.03 5.47 1.21
C GLU A 237 20.51 4.63 0.04
N ALA A 238 19.88 5.24 -0.96
CA ALA A 238 19.43 4.53 -2.16
C ALA A 238 20.61 3.95 -2.97
N LYS A 239 21.75 4.66 -3.03
CA LYS A 239 22.97 4.14 -3.66
C LYS A 239 23.57 2.97 -2.88
N ILE A 240 23.56 3.02 -1.55
CA ILE A 240 23.96 1.89 -0.70
C ILE A 240 23.04 0.70 -0.95
N ALA A 241 21.71 0.91 -0.95
CA ALA A 241 20.73 -0.12 -1.25
C ALA A 241 21.02 -0.80 -2.60
N GLN A 242 21.30 0.00 -3.64
CA GLN A 242 21.66 -0.51 -4.96
C GLN A 242 22.95 -1.32 -4.94
N ALA A 243 23.99 -0.84 -4.27
CA ALA A 243 25.26 -1.56 -4.17
C ALA A 243 25.12 -2.91 -3.45
N VAL A 244 24.37 -2.95 -2.35
CA VAL A 244 24.09 -4.18 -1.59
C VAL A 244 23.26 -5.17 -2.40
N ALA A 245 22.23 -4.70 -3.10
CA ALA A 245 21.35 -5.55 -3.89
C ALA A 245 21.94 -5.94 -5.26
N ALA A 246 23.00 -5.27 -5.73
CA ALA A 246 23.53 -5.39 -7.09
C ALA A 246 23.71 -6.83 -7.62
N PRO A 247 24.21 -7.82 -6.84
CA PRO A 247 24.35 -9.20 -7.31
C PRO A 247 23.03 -9.87 -7.70
N GLN A 248 21.90 -9.33 -7.26
CA GLN A 248 20.56 -9.86 -7.49
C GLN A 248 19.76 -9.03 -8.51
N LEU A 249 20.36 -8.01 -9.12
CA LEU A 249 19.69 -7.08 -10.02
C LEU A 249 20.23 -7.20 -11.43
N VAL A 250 19.33 -7.00 -12.40
CA VAL A 250 19.65 -6.74 -13.80
C VAL A 250 19.16 -5.35 -14.19
N GLU A 251 19.70 -4.83 -15.29
CA GLU A 251 19.36 -3.50 -15.79
C GLU A 251 18.85 -3.57 -17.25
N LEU A 252 17.69 -2.96 -17.44
CA LEU A 252 17.06 -2.74 -18.73
C LEU A 252 17.26 -1.27 -19.15
N GLU A 253 17.53 -1.03 -20.42
CA GLU A 253 17.62 0.33 -20.98
C GLU A 253 16.36 0.66 -21.78
N VAL A 254 15.76 1.82 -21.50
CA VAL A 254 14.67 2.39 -22.32
C VAL A 254 14.98 3.86 -22.57
N ASP A 255 15.13 4.24 -23.84
CA ASP A 255 15.37 5.63 -24.26
C ASP A 255 16.53 6.30 -23.49
N GLY A 256 17.63 5.56 -23.28
CA GLY A 256 18.81 6.03 -22.52
C GLY A 256 18.64 6.09 -20.99
N THR A 257 17.51 5.61 -20.46
CA THR A 257 17.25 5.51 -19.01
C THR A 257 17.37 4.06 -18.53
N GLY A 258 18.14 3.85 -17.46
CA GLY A 258 18.31 2.56 -16.80
C GLY A 258 17.17 2.22 -15.82
N TYR A 259 16.61 1.03 -15.95
CA TYR A 259 15.57 0.46 -15.08
C TYR A 259 16.08 -0.82 -14.45
N LEU A 260 16.02 -0.90 -13.13
CA LEU A 260 16.45 -2.06 -12.36
C LEU A 260 15.30 -3.06 -12.24
N LEU A 261 15.64 -4.36 -12.25
CA LEU A 261 14.72 -5.47 -12.06
C LEU A 261 15.45 -6.59 -11.28
N PRO A 262 14.79 -7.36 -10.40
CA PRO A 262 15.40 -8.54 -9.80
C PRO A 262 15.74 -9.58 -10.87
N ALA A 263 16.94 -10.16 -10.82
CA ALA A 263 17.39 -11.15 -11.79
C ALA A 263 16.44 -12.36 -11.89
N ALA A 264 15.83 -12.76 -10.76
CA ALA A 264 14.84 -13.84 -10.71
C ALA A 264 13.55 -13.54 -11.49
N GLU A 265 13.25 -12.25 -11.73
CA GLU A 265 12.08 -11.79 -12.50
C GLU A 265 12.46 -11.47 -13.96
N ASP A 266 13.72 -11.66 -14.35
CA ASP A 266 14.21 -11.45 -15.73
C ASP A 266 14.00 -12.68 -16.63
N ALA A 267 12.80 -13.25 -16.56
CA ALA A 267 12.33 -14.24 -17.52
C ALA A 267 11.48 -13.56 -18.60
N PRO A 268 11.43 -14.12 -19.83
CA PRO A 268 10.46 -13.68 -20.83
C PRO A 268 9.05 -13.74 -20.27
N LEU A 269 8.32 -12.63 -20.35
CA LEU A 269 6.92 -12.61 -19.95
C LEU A 269 6.12 -13.58 -20.85
N PRO A 270 5.28 -14.46 -20.28
CA PRO A 270 4.40 -15.31 -21.08
C PRO A 270 3.53 -14.45 -22.01
N ARG A 271 3.41 -14.83 -23.28
CA ARG A 271 2.51 -14.16 -24.25
C ARG A 271 1.05 -14.15 -23.79
N ALA A 272 0.66 -15.16 -23.00
CA ALA A 272 -0.60 -15.22 -22.30
C ALA A 272 -0.31 -15.55 -20.83
N VAL A 273 -0.50 -14.57 -19.95
CA VAL A 273 -0.57 -14.85 -18.51
C VAL A 273 -1.93 -15.51 -18.27
N ARG A 274 -1.96 -16.67 -17.60
CA ARG A 274 -3.23 -17.26 -17.16
C ARG A 274 -3.85 -16.31 -16.13
N GLY A 275 -5.08 -15.83 -16.39
CA GLY A 275 -5.75 -14.82 -15.56
C GLY A 275 -6.29 -13.67 -16.40
N ARG A 276 -6.08 -12.42 -15.93
CA ARG A 276 -6.54 -11.21 -16.62
C ARG A 276 -5.71 -10.98 -17.88
N GLY A 277 -6.30 -11.27 -19.04
CA GLY A 277 -5.69 -10.99 -20.34
C GLY A 277 -5.40 -9.49 -20.55
N PRO A 278 -4.60 -9.13 -21.57
CA PRO A 278 -4.17 -7.75 -21.82
C PRO A 278 -5.33 -6.76 -22.11
N ALA A 279 -6.51 -7.27 -22.46
CA ALA A 279 -7.71 -6.47 -22.68
C ALA A 279 -8.56 -6.27 -21.40
N ALA A 280 -8.17 -6.87 -20.27
CA ALA A 280 -8.91 -6.73 -19.03
C ALA A 280 -8.82 -5.29 -18.49
N VAL A 281 -9.94 -4.83 -17.93
CA VAL A 281 -9.99 -3.62 -17.11
C VAL A 281 -9.88 -4.06 -15.64
N VAL A 282 -9.10 -3.33 -14.85
CA VAL A 282 -8.95 -3.55 -13.42
C VAL A 282 -9.42 -2.31 -12.67
N ALA A 283 -10.33 -2.50 -11.71
CA ALA A 283 -10.80 -1.44 -10.82
C ALA A 283 -9.92 -1.38 -9.57
N LEU A 284 -8.90 -0.51 -9.57
CA LEU A 284 -7.97 -0.36 -8.46
C LEU A 284 -8.50 0.60 -7.39
N ALA A 285 -8.01 0.43 -6.17
CA ALA A 285 -8.38 1.25 -5.04
C ALA A 285 -7.94 2.72 -5.21
N GLY A 286 -8.55 3.63 -4.45
CA GLY A 286 -7.90 4.92 -4.19
C GLY A 286 -6.58 4.69 -3.46
N PHE A 287 -5.58 5.52 -3.73
CA PHE A 287 -4.23 5.37 -3.20
C PHE A 287 -3.52 4.06 -3.57
N ASP A 288 -3.80 3.49 -4.75
CA ASP A 288 -3.14 2.25 -5.19
C ASP A 288 -1.68 2.46 -5.64
N GLU A 289 -0.80 1.53 -5.25
CA GLU A 289 0.64 1.56 -5.57
C GLU A 289 0.94 1.49 -7.07
N TYR A 290 -0.04 1.16 -7.93
CA TYR A 290 0.12 1.30 -9.38
C TYR A 290 0.49 2.74 -9.80
N LEU A 291 0.04 3.75 -9.05
CA LEU A 291 0.43 5.14 -9.24
C LEU A 291 1.39 5.65 -8.15
N LEU A 292 1.24 5.21 -6.90
CA LEU A 292 2.06 5.69 -5.79
C LEU A 292 3.47 5.10 -5.77
N GLY A 293 3.67 3.93 -6.38
CA GLY A 293 4.95 3.25 -6.49
C GLY A 293 6.01 4.03 -7.27
N TYR A 294 5.61 5.00 -8.10
CA TYR A 294 6.50 5.63 -9.07
C TYR A 294 6.52 7.15 -8.95
N ARG A 295 7.70 7.73 -9.20
CA ARG A 295 7.85 9.16 -9.42
C ARG A 295 7.40 9.51 -10.83
N ASP A 296 7.88 8.75 -11.81
CA ASP A 296 7.43 8.86 -13.19
C ASP A 296 6.13 8.06 -13.42
N ARG A 297 5.03 8.79 -13.54
CA ARG A 297 3.70 8.23 -13.79
C ARG A 297 3.32 8.21 -15.27
N SER A 298 4.22 8.63 -16.18
CA SER A 298 3.96 8.68 -17.62
C SER A 298 3.67 7.31 -18.24
N PHE A 299 4.06 6.23 -17.58
CA PHE A 299 3.71 4.85 -17.98
C PHE A 299 2.22 4.54 -17.76
N ALA A 300 1.60 5.15 -16.75
CA ALA A 300 0.21 4.91 -16.39
C ALA A 300 -0.75 6.00 -16.86
N LEU A 301 -0.30 7.25 -16.91
CA LEU A 301 -1.12 8.43 -17.19
C LEU A 301 -0.69 9.14 -18.47
N ASP A 302 -1.66 9.65 -19.22
CA ASP A 302 -1.41 10.59 -20.32
C ASP A 302 -1.04 11.97 -19.78
N PRO A 303 -0.24 12.76 -20.53
CA PRO A 303 0.01 14.16 -20.19
C PRO A 303 -1.31 14.89 -19.93
N GLY A 304 -1.37 15.68 -18.84
CA GLY A 304 -2.57 16.42 -18.43
C GLY A 304 -3.62 15.59 -17.67
N SER A 305 -3.53 14.26 -17.62
CA SER A 305 -4.56 13.44 -16.93
C SER A 305 -4.37 13.31 -15.42
N PHE A 306 -3.28 13.84 -14.85
CA PHE A 306 -2.99 13.70 -13.41
C PHE A 306 -4.06 14.34 -12.52
N GLU A 307 -4.55 15.54 -12.86
CA GLU A 307 -5.58 16.24 -12.07
C GLU A 307 -6.95 15.54 -12.11
N ARG A 308 -7.18 14.68 -13.10
CA ARG A 308 -8.39 13.86 -13.21
C ARG A 308 -8.39 12.70 -12.21
N VAL A 309 -7.20 12.27 -11.76
CA VAL A 309 -7.03 11.24 -10.73
C VAL A 309 -6.79 11.83 -9.34
N VAL A 310 -6.14 13.00 -9.27
CA VAL A 310 -5.81 13.70 -8.03
C VAL A 310 -6.38 15.12 -8.06
N PRO A 311 -7.72 15.27 -7.95
CA PRO A 311 -8.36 16.57 -8.06
C PRO A 311 -8.04 17.46 -6.85
N GLY A 312 -8.01 18.78 -7.07
CA GLY A 312 -7.96 19.77 -5.99
C GLY A 312 -6.64 19.86 -5.22
N LYS A 313 -5.56 19.22 -5.68
CA LYS A 313 -4.19 19.31 -5.11
C LYS A 313 -4.11 18.98 -3.61
N ASN A 314 -5.08 18.24 -3.08
CA ASN A 314 -5.17 17.86 -1.66
C ASN A 314 -4.49 16.50 -1.35
N GLY A 315 -3.87 15.88 -2.36
CA GLY A 315 -3.20 14.59 -2.23
C GLY A 315 -4.13 13.38 -2.18
N ILE A 316 -5.43 13.53 -2.45
CA ILE A 316 -6.38 12.42 -2.51
C ILE A 316 -6.29 11.75 -3.88
N PHE A 317 -5.82 10.50 -3.91
CA PHE A 317 -5.81 9.67 -5.11
C PHE A 317 -7.14 8.93 -5.24
N LEU A 318 -7.88 9.24 -6.30
CA LEU A 318 -9.15 8.57 -6.60
C LEU A 318 -8.94 7.09 -6.98
N PRO A 319 -9.96 6.23 -6.78
CA PRO A 319 -9.97 4.89 -7.36
C PRO A 319 -9.93 4.96 -8.89
N ILE A 320 -9.13 4.11 -9.52
CA ILE A 320 -8.83 4.15 -10.96
C ILE A 320 -9.27 2.90 -11.71
N LEU A 321 -9.60 3.05 -12.98
CA LEU A 321 -9.80 1.97 -13.94
C LEU A 321 -8.55 1.86 -14.80
N VAL A 322 -7.91 0.69 -14.81
CA VAL A 322 -6.66 0.44 -15.56
C VAL A 322 -6.90 -0.60 -16.66
N LYS A 323 -6.52 -0.28 -17.90
CA LYS A 323 -6.55 -1.19 -19.04
C LYS A 323 -5.20 -1.21 -19.73
N GLY A 324 -4.61 -2.39 -19.91
CA GLY A 324 -3.29 -2.52 -20.57
C GLY A 324 -2.18 -1.67 -19.93
N GLY A 325 -2.33 -1.34 -18.64
CA GLY A 325 -1.43 -0.47 -17.89
C GLY A 325 -1.68 1.03 -18.03
N ARG A 326 -2.69 1.46 -18.80
CA ARG A 326 -3.12 2.86 -18.86
C ARG A 326 -4.33 3.10 -17.96
N VAL A 327 -4.35 4.23 -17.27
CA VAL A 327 -5.53 4.69 -16.55
C VAL A 327 -6.52 5.24 -17.56
N VAL A 328 -7.69 4.61 -17.66
CA VAL A 328 -8.74 4.96 -18.62
C VAL A 328 -9.93 5.66 -17.97
N GLY A 329 -9.88 5.88 -16.66
CA GLY A 329 -10.96 6.48 -15.89
C GLY A 329 -10.76 6.38 -14.39
N THR A 330 -11.66 7.00 -13.65
CA THR A 330 -11.86 6.77 -12.22
C THR A 330 -13.10 5.93 -11.98
N TRP A 331 -13.33 5.53 -10.74
CA TRP A 331 -14.62 5.00 -10.33
C TRP A 331 -14.93 5.41 -8.90
N ARG A 332 -16.21 5.43 -8.55
CA ARG A 332 -16.69 5.81 -7.22
C ARG A 332 -17.58 4.73 -6.65
N ARG A 333 -17.63 4.67 -5.32
CA ARG A 333 -18.57 3.85 -4.56
C ARG A 333 -19.43 4.73 -3.67
N GLU A 334 -20.68 4.36 -3.50
CA GLU A 334 -21.58 4.93 -2.51
C GLU A 334 -22.23 3.79 -1.71
N TRP A 335 -22.21 3.92 -0.38
CA TRP A 335 -22.78 2.94 0.53
C TRP A 335 -24.28 3.19 0.69
N LYS A 336 -25.10 2.18 0.40
CA LYS A 336 -26.53 2.17 0.72
C LYS A 336 -26.80 1.12 1.81
N PRO A 337 -27.96 1.16 2.51
CA PRO A 337 -28.24 0.24 3.60
C PRO A 337 -28.14 -1.26 3.23
N ARG A 338 -28.53 -1.64 2.00
CA ARG A 338 -28.62 -3.04 1.55
C ARG A 338 -27.69 -3.42 0.39
N LEU A 339 -27.02 -2.44 -0.21
CA LEU A 339 -26.16 -2.65 -1.38
C LEU A 339 -25.09 -1.56 -1.47
N ILE A 340 -24.15 -1.74 -2.38
CA ILE A 340 -23.18 -0.71 -2.74
C ILE A 340 -23.44 -0.32 -4.20
N THR A 341 -23.60 0.97 -4.46
CA THR A 341 -23.62 1.45 -5.83
C THR A 341 -22.20 1.83 -6.24
N VAL A 342 -21.78 1.37 -7.40
CA VAL A 342 -20.48 1.73 -7.98
C VAL A 342 -20.70 2.36 -9.34
N ARG A 343 -19.89 3.36 -9.67
CA ARG A 343 -20.01 4.10 -10.93
C ARG A 343 -18.65 4.23 -11.60
N PRO A 344 -18.48 3.74 -12.84
CA PRO A 344 -17.32 4.06 -13.64
C PRO A 344 -17.40 5.50 -14.17
N GLU A 345 -16.27 6.19 -14.17
CA GLU A 345 -16.09 7.56 -14.66
C GLU A 345 -14.95 7.55 -15.69
N PRO A 346 -15.22 7.04 -16.91
CA PRO A 346 -14.21 6.93 -17.94
C PRO A 346 -13.73 8.31 -18.38
N PHE A 347 -12.48 8.37 -18.80
CA PHE A 347 -11.86 9.59 -19.25
C PHE A 347 -12.31 10.00 -20.65
N ASP A 348 -12.53 9.02 -21.51
CA ASP A 348 -12.98 9.19 -22.88
C ASP A 348 -14.10 8.17 -23.14
N GLU A 349 -14.75 8.28 -24.30
CA GLU A 349 -15.71 7.25 -24.70
C GLU A 349 -15.03 5.89 -24.84
N LEU A 350 -15.54 4.89 -24.11
CA LEU A 350 -14.99 3.54 -24.12
C LEU A 350 -15.76 2.64 -25.10
N PRO A 351 -15.07 1.78 -25.86
CA PRO A 351 -15.73 0.72 -26.61
C PRO A 351 -16.63 -0.14 -25.71
N ALA A 352 -17.75 -0.63 -26.25
CA ALA A 352 -18.72 -1.41 -25.47
C ALA A 352 -18.11 -2.64 -24.77
N ALA A 353 -17.05 -3.23 -25.34
CA ALA A 353 -16.32 -4.34 -24.71
C ALA A 353 -15.59 -3.91 -23.42
N ASP A 354 -15.04 -2.70 -23.40
CA ASP A 354 -14.32 -2.13 -22.27
C ASP A 354 -15.27 -1.68 -21.16
N VAL A 355 -16.43 -1.13 -21.53
CA VAL A 355 -17.50 -0.83 -20.57
C VAL A 355 -17.91 -2.10 -19.83
N ARG A 356 -18.20 -3.19 -20.56
CA ARG A 356 -18.52 -4.49 -19.95
C ARG A 356 -17.38 -5.04 -19.11
N ALA A 357 -16.12 -4.79 -19.48
CA ALA A 357 -14.97 -5.21 -18.69
C ALA A 357 -14.83 -4.42 -17.39
N ALA A 358 -15.08 -3.10 -17.42
CA ALA A 358 -15.10 -2.24 -16.24
C ALA A 358 -16.23 -2.66 -15.28
N GLU A 359 -17.43 -2.94 -15.81
CA GLU A 359 -18.57 -3.43 -15.02
C GLU A 359 -18.22 -4.74 -14.30
N ARG A 360 -17.60 -5.72 -15.00
CA ARG A 360 -17.14 -6.95 -14.36
C ARG A 360 -16.12 -6.69 -13.25
N ALA A 361 -15.14 -5.83 -13.49
CA ALA A 361 -14.14 -5.47 -12.48
C ALA A 361 -14.76 -4.79 -11.24
N LEU A 362 -15.85 -4.05 -11.43
CA LEU A 362 -16.60 -3.42 -10.34
C LEU A 362 -17.50 -4.41 -9.58
N HIS A 363 -17.97 -5.47 -10.23
CA HIS A 363 -18.67 -6.58 -9.56
C HIS A 363 -17.74 -7.37 -8.63
N GLU A 364 -16.49 -7.61 -9.05
CA GLU A 364 -15.48 -8.29 -8.19
C GLU A 364 -15.27 -7.54 -6.86
N TYR A 365 -15.37 -6.22 -6.86
CA TYR A 365 -15.32 -5.42 -5.62
C TYR A 365 -16.51 -5.71 -4.68
N GLY A 366 -17.68 -5.99 -5.24
CA GLY A 366 -18.87 -6.40 -4.48
C GLY A 366 -18.73 -7.79 -3.88
N ASP A 367 -18.25 -8.74 -4.70
CA ASP A 367 -17.98 -10.11 -4.26
C ASP A 367 -16.97 -10.13 -3.12
N PHE A 368 -15.89 -9.36 -3.24
CA PHE A 368 -14.90 -9.18 -2.18
C PHE A 368 -15.52 -8.70 -0.86
N LEU A 369 -16.50 -7.80 -0.92
CA LEU A 369 -17.19 -7.29 0.27
C LEU A 369 -18.31 -8.21 0.78
N GLY A 370 -18.65 -9.28 0.06
CA GLY A 370 -19.82 -10.10 0.36
C GLY A 370 -21.13 -9.31 0.32
N ARG A 371 -21.21 -8.28 -0.55
CA ARG A 371 -22.37 -7.38 -0.63
C ARG A 371 -22.88 -7.24 -2.06
N PRO A 372 -24.21 -7.16 -2.27
CA PRO A 372 -24.75 -6.85 -3.58
C PRO A 372 -24.20 -5.51 -4.10
N VAL A 373 -23.71 -5.52 -5.33
CA VAL A 373 -23.25 -4.33 -6.04
C VAL A 373 -24.18 -4.02 -7.20
N HIS A 374 -24.62 -2.76 -7.27
CA HIS A 374 -25.30 -2.22 -8.43
C HIS A 374 -24.35 -1.28 -9.19
N VAL A 375 -23.94 -1.70 -10.39
CA VAL A 375 -23.11 -0.87 -11.26
C VAL A 375 -24.01 0.11 -12.00
N LEU A 376 -23.81 1.40 -11.76
CA LEU A 376 -24.51 2.47 -12.46
C LEU A 376 -23.91 2.66 -13.85
N PRO A 377 -24.69 3.21 -14.82
CA PRO A 377 -24.14 3.62 -16.10
C PRO A 377 -22.94 4.54 -15.92
N ALA A 378 -21.98 4.42 -16.84
CA ALA A 378 -20.80 5.29 -16.84
C ALA A 378 -21.22 6.77 -16.84
N ALA A 379 -20.53 7.58 -16.03
CA ALA A 379 -20.68 9.02 -16.17
C ALA A 379 -20.25 9.44 -17.58
N ALA A 380 -20.99 10.36 -18.21
CA ALA A 380 -20.53 10.97 -19.45
C ALA A 380 -19.16 11.62 -19.20
N PRO A 381 -18.19 11.50 -20.12
CA PRO A 381 -16.92 12.18 -20.00
C PRO A 381 -17.16 13.66 -19.71
N ALA A 382 -16.47 14.23 -18.72
CA ALA A 382 -16.53 15.67 -18.51
C ALA A 382 -16.05 16.36 -19.79
N ALA A 383 -16.83 17.31 -20.31
CA ALA A 383 -16.37 18.17 -21.40
C ALA A 383 -15.11 18.90 -20.91
N GLY A 384 -13.99 18.65 -21.59
CA GLY A 384 -12.66 19.15 -21.22
C GLY A 384 -12.51 20.66 -21.32
#